data_AF-A0A936CED9-F1
#
_entry.id   AF-A0A936CED9-F1
#
_cell.length_a   1.000
_cell.length_b   1.000
_cell.length_c   1.000
_cell.angle_alpha   90.00
_cell.angle_beta   90.00
_cell.angle_gamma   90.00
#
_symmetry.space_group_name_H-M   'P 1'
#
loop_
_entity.id
_entity.type
_entity.pdbx_description
1 polymer ?
#
loop_
_entity_poly.entity_id
_entity_poly.type
_entity_poly.pdbx_seq_one_letter_code
_entity_poly.pdbx_strand_id
1 'polypeptide(L)'
;MEQLVSSLRIRERVIFAGHHPDTRPFFARADVFVLPSLSEGSPNVLLEAMEAGLPLVSTAVGGVQETVVDEESALLVQPRDPQVLGTALRRILSDGPLAVRLAKAARKGPRALPA
;
A
#
# COMPACT_ATOMS: atom_id res chain seq x y z
N MET A 1 0.74 9.80 -16.95
CA MET A 1 0.41 8.40 -16.58
C MET A 1 -0.44 7.69 -17.63
N GLU A 2 -1.47 8.33 -18.20
CA GLU A 2 -2.33 7.68 -19.21
C GLU A 2 -1.58 7.19 -20.46
N GLN A 3 -0.63 7.99 -20.97
CA GLN A 3 0.22 7.59 -22.10
C GLN A 3 1.07 6.35 -21.79
N LEU A 4 1.60 6.23 -20.56
CA LEU A 4 2.38 5.07 -20.12
C LEU A 4 1.49 3.82 -20.02
N VAL A 5 0.27 3.96 -19.50
CA VAL A 5 -0.71 2.86 -19.45
C VAL A 5 -1.10 2.39 -20.86
N SER A 6 -1.23 3.33 -21.80
CA SER A 6 -1.50 3.03 -23.21
C SER A 6 -0.32 2.31 -23.88
N SER A 7 0.91 2.79 -23.69
CA SER A 7 2.10 2.16 -24.28
C SER A 7 2.36 0.75 -23.73
N LEU A 8 2.04 0.53 -22.45
CA LEU A 8 2.09 -0.80 -21.81
C LEU A 8 0.89 -1.69 -22.16
N ARG A 9 -0.10 -1.19 -22.91
CA ARG A 9 -1.31 -1.93 -23.33
C ARG A 9 -2.11 -2.52 -22.17
N ILE A 10 -2.18 -1.80 -21.05
CA ILE A 10 -2.91 -2.21 -19.83
C ILE A 10 -4.09 -1.29 -19.50
N ARG A 11 -4.58 -0.52 -20.48
CA ARG A 11 -5.64 0.48 -20.26
C ARG A 11 -6.92 -0.08 -19.63
N GLU A 12 -7.30 -1.30 -20.00
CA GLU A 12 -8.49 -1.97 -19.47
C GLU A 12 -8.33 -2.46 -18.02
N ARG A 13 -7.10 -2.49 -17.52
CA ARG A 13 -6.76 -2.93 -16.15
C ARG A 13 -6.50 -1.77 -15.19
N VAL A 14 -6.55 -0.52 -15.67
CA VAL A 14 -6.27 0.67 -14.87
C VAL A 14 -7.47 1.61 -14.92
N ILE A 15 -8.00 1.93 -13.75
CA ILE A 15 -9.06 2.92 -13.58
C ILE A 15 -8.42 4.18 -13.00
N PHE A 16 -8.38 5.27 -13.77
CA PHE A 16 -8.05 6.60 -13.26
C PHE A 16 -9.33 7.23 -12.70
N ALA A 17 -9.60 7.01 -11.42
CA ALA A 17 -10.84 7.47 -10.78
C ALA A 17 -10.95 9.00 -10.61
N GLY A 18 -9.83 9.72 -10.76
CA GLY A 18 -9.80 11.17 -10.55
C GLY A 18 -9.89 11.54 -9.07
N HIS A 19 -10.25 12.79 -8.79
CA HIS A 19 -10.42 13.26 -7.41
C HIS A 19 -11.75 12.76 -6.84
N HIS A 20 -11.69 12.16 -5.65
CA HIS A 20 -12.85 11.78 -4.87
C HIS A 20 -12.76 12.40 -3.47
N PRO A 21 -13.81 13.10 -3.00
CA PRO A 21 -13.84 13.63 -1.64
C PRO A 21 -14.03 12.53 -0.58
N ASP A 22 -14.51 11.35 -0.98
CA ASP A 22 -14.66 10.17 -0.13
C ASP A 22 -13.98 8.96 -0.79
N THR A 23 -12.86 8.52 -0.20
CA THR A 23 -12.05 7.39 -0.65
C THR A 23 -12.46 6.06 -0.03
N ARG A 24 -13.30 6.06 1.02
CA ARG A 24 -13.69 4.85 1.77
C ARG A 24 -14.30 3.75 0.90
N PRO A 25 -15.17 4.05 -0.09
CA PRO A 25 -15.70 3.01 -0.98
C PRO A 25 -14.63 2.30 -1.82
N PHE A 26 -13.50 2.97 -2.12
CA PHE A 26 -12.39 2.37 -2.84
C PHE A 26 -11.63 1.41 -1.94
N PHE A 27 -11.32 1.83 -0.70
CA PHE A 27 -10.66 0.96 0.27
C PHE A 27 -11.49 -0.28 0.59
N ALA A 28 -12.81 -0.13 0.79
CA ALA A 28 -13.70 -1.24 1.10
C ALA A 28 -13.79 -2.31 -0.02
N ARG A 29 -13.42 -1.95 -1.26
CA ARG A 29 -13.46 -2.84 -2.43
C ARG A 29 -12.07 -3.33 -2.87
N ALA A 30 -11.00 -2.82 -2.27
CA ALA A 30 -9.64 -3.17 -2.65
C ALA A 30 -9.19 -4.46 -1.95
N ASP A 31 -8.36 -5.25 -2.62
CA ASP A 31 -7.70 -6.42 -2.02
C ASP A 31 -6.35 -6.07 -1.39
N VAL A 32 -5.71 -5.00 -1.87
CA VAL A 32 -4.39 -4.51 -1.42
C VAL A 32 -4.27 -3.02 -1.67
N PHE A 33 -3.61 -2.31 -0.76
CA PHE A 33 -3.22 -0.90 -0.96
C PHE A 33 -1.72 -0.77 -1.20
N VAL A 34 -1.34 0.13 -2.11
CA VAL A 34 0.07 0.38 -2.47
C VAL A 34 0.42 1.86 -2.44
N LEU A 35 1.52 2.21 -1.78
CA LEU A 35 2.07 3.58 -1.70
C LEU A 35 3.55 3.60 -2.16
N PRO A 36 3.82 3.73 -3.47
CA PRO A 36 5.18 3.65 -4.02
C PRO A 36 5.89 5.03 -4.04
N SER A 37 5.76 5.79 -2.95
CA SER A 37 6.26 7.17 -2.86
C SER A 37 7.78 7.27 -2.83
N LEU A 38 8.32 8.41 -3.26
CA LEU A 38 9.76 8.69 -3.17
C LEU A 38 10.13 9.45 -1.89
N SER A 39 9.16 10.10 -1.26
CA SER A 39 9.32 10.86 -0.02
C SER A 39 7.94 10.98 0.63
N GLU A 40 7.88 10.83 1.95
CA GLU A 40 6.66 10.97 2.75
C GLU A 40 6.98 11.64 4.09
N GLY A 41 6.05 12.48 4.56
CA GLY A 41 6.09 13.05 5.91
C GLY A 41 5.35 12.13 6.88
N SER A 42 4.02 12.28 6.94
CA SER A 42 3.12 11.37 7.64
C SER A 42 1.92 11.12 6.72
N PRO A 43 1.91 10.00 5.96
CA PRO A 43 0.90 9.78 4.93
C PRO A 43 -0.44 9.36 5.54
N ASN A 44 -1.38 10.30 5.66
CA ASN A 44 -2.73 10.01 6.16
C ASN A 44 -3.42 8.87 5.39
N VAL A 45 -3.18 8.80 4.07
CA VAL A 45 -3.74 7.73 3.22
C VAL A 45 -3.27 6.33 3.64
N LEU A 46 -2.07 6.21 4.25
CA LEU A 46 -1.59 4.95 4.80
C LEU A 46 -2.42 4.57 6.04
N LEU A 47 -2.70 5.53 6.93
CA LEU A 47 -3.54 5.33 8.11
C LEU A 47 -4.98 4.96 7.72
N GLU A 48 -5.55 5.65 6.74
CA GLU A 48 -6.89 5.33 6.21
C GLU A 48 -6.97 3.89 5.66
N ALA A 49 -5.94 3.45 4.92
CA ALA A 49 -5.86 2.07 4.43
C ALA A 49 -5.69 1.04 5.56
N MET A 50 -4.93 1.38 6.61
CA MET A 50 -4.81 0.56 7.82
C MET A 50 -6.15 0.40 8.53
N GLU A 51 -6.90 1.49 8.73
CA GLU A 51 -8.22 1.47 9.37
C GLU A 51 -9.24 0.65 8.58
N ALA A 52 -9.17 0.73 7.24
CA ALA A 52 -9.94 -0.08 6.32
C ALA A 52 -9.58 -1.58 6.36
N GLY A 53 -8.48 -1.95 7.03
CA GLY A 53 -8.06 -3.34 7.19
C GLY A 53 -7.47 -3.94 5.92
N LEU A 54 -6.81 -3.12 5.09
CA LEU A 54 -6.14 -3.58 3.89
C LEU A 54 -4.73 -4.10 4.20
N PRO A 55 -4.26 -5.15 3.52
CA PRO A 55 -2.83 -5.44 3.47
C PRO A 55 -2.12 -4.34 2.66
N LEU A 56 -0.90 -4.00 3.09
CA LEU A 56 -0.19 -2.81 2.64
C LEU A 56 1.14 -3.20 1.98
N VAL A 57 1.43 -2.59 0.83
CA VAL A 57 2.78 -2.52 0.25
C VAL A 57 3.18 -1.05 0.17
N SER A 58 4.33 -0.69 0.72
CA SER A 58 4.80 0.70 0.65
C SER A 58 6.30 0.75 0.45
N THR A 59 6.79 1.87 -0.07
CA THR A 59 8.22 2.17 -0.04
C THR A 59 8.67 2.55 1.37
N ALA A 60 9.86 2.10 1.76
CA ALA A 60 10.50 2.41 3.05
C ALA A 60 11.10 3.84 3.03
N VAL A 61 10.25 4.86 3.13
CA VAL A 61 10.67 6.28 3.11
C VAL A 61 9.96 7.09 4.18
N GLY A 62 10.69 8.00 4.83
CA GLY A 62 10.14 8.97 5.78
C GLY A 62 9.25 8.34 6.85
N GLY A 63 8.12 8.97 7.16
CA GLY A 63 7.21 8.50 8.21
C GLY A 63 6.48 7.19 7.91
N VAL A 64 6.63 6.58 6.72
CA VAL A 64 6.13 5.21 6.48
C VAL A 64 6.78 4.24 7.46
N GLN A 65 8.10 4.32 7.67
CA GLN A 65 8.85 3.41 8.55
C GLN A 65 8.60 3.67 10.04
N GLU A 66 8.06 4.85 10.35
CA GLU A 66 7.58 5.22 11.69
C GLU A 66 6.15 4.72 11.93
N THR A 67 5.38 4.50 10.86
CA THR A 67 3.97 4.09 10.93
C THR A 67 3.81 2.57 10.91
N VAL A 68 4.58 1.85 10.08
CA VAL A 68 4.46 0.39 9.90
C VAL A 68 5.82 -0.30 9.99
N VAL A 69 5.78 -1.61 10.24
CA VAL A 69 6.95 -2.49 10.35
C VAL A 69 6.90 -3.53 9.24
N ASP A 70 8.01 -3.67 8.53
CA ASP A 70 8.19 -4.66 7.46
C ASP A 70 7.97 -6.09 7.96
N GLU A 71 7.36 -6.94 7.14
CA GLU A 71 6.95 -8.33 7.43
C GLU A 71 5.98 -8.53 8.62
N GLU A 72 5.64 -7.47 9.36
CA GLU A 72 4.76 -7.51 10.53
C GLU A 72 3.40 -6.84 10.27
N SER A 73 3.40 -5.63 9.72
CA SER A 73 2.19 -4.82 9.45
C SER A 73 2.10 -4.29 8.02
N ALA A 74 3.19 -4.36 7.25
CA ALA A 74 3.22 -4.08 5.82
C ALA A 74 4.37 -4.87 5.16
N LEU A 75 4.38 -4.93 3.83
CA LEU A 75 5.61 -5.22 3.09
C LEU A 75 6.26 -3.90 2.66
N LEU A 76 7.50 -3.67 3.10
CA LEU A 76 8.26 -2.49 2.75
C LEU A 76 9.31 -2.80 1.70
N VAL A 77 9.37 -1.97 0.66
CA VAL A 77 10.32 -2.11 -0.45
C VAL A 77 11.17 -0.85 -0.61
N GLN A 78 12.31 -0.97 -1.27
CA GLN A 78 13.10 0.22 -1.62
C GLN A 78 12.39 1.05 -2.70
N PRO A 79 12.46 2.39 -2.64
CA PRO A 79 11.92 3.24 -3.71
C PRO A 79 12.69 3.05 -5.01
N ARG A 80 12.04 3.36 -6.14
CA ARG A 80 12.58 3.24 -7.52
C ARG A 80 12.86 1.81 -7.99
N ASP A 81 12.35 0.80 -7.30
CA ASP A 81 12.42 -0.60 -7.74
C ASP A 81 11.02 -1.18 -8.04
N PRO A 82 10.52 -1.02 -9.28
CA PRO A 82 9.20 -1.55 -9.65
C PRO A 82 9.15 -3.09 -9.68
N GLN A 83 10.28 -3.78 -9.80
CA GLN A 83 10.31 -5.26 -9.83
C GLN A 83 10.11 -5.83 -8.43
N VAL A 84 10.78 -5.24 -7.44
CA VAL A 84 10.59 -5.60 -6.03
C VAL A 84 9.18 -5.23 -5.57
N LEU A 85 8.68 -4.04 -5.93
CA LEU A 85 7.30 -3.64 -5.65
C LEU A 85 6.28 -4.64 -6.23
N GLY A 86 6.45 -5.00 -7.50
CA GLY A 86 5.57 -5.98 -8.15
C GLY A 86 5.64 -7.37 -7.53
N THR A 87 6.80 -7.78 -7.02
CA THR A 87 6.97 -9.05 -6.31
C THR A 87 6.27 -9.04 -4.96
N ALA A 88 6.38 -7.96 -4.19
CA ALA A 88 5.65 -7.80 -2.93
C ALA A 88 4.13 -7.82 -3.14
N LEU A 89 3.62 -7.13 -4.16
CA LEU A 89 2.20 -7.16 -4.53
C LEU A 89 1.73 -8.57 -4.89
N ARG A 90 2.47 -9.30 -5.74
CA ARG A 90 2.14 -10.69 -6.08
C ARG A 90 2.09 -11.58 -4.83
N ARG A 91 3.08 -11.44 -3.94
CA ARG A 91 3.13 -12.22 -2.70
C ARG A 91 1.88 -12.03 -1.85
N ILE A 92 1.49 -10.77 -1.57
CA ILE A 92 0.26 -10.48 -0.81
C ILE A 92 -0.99 -11.04 -1.51
N LEU A 93 -1.10 -10.90 -2.84
CA LEU A 93 -2.27 -11.38 -3.59
C LEU A 93 -2.32 -12.92 -3.69
N SER A 94 -1.19 -13.62 -3.53
CA SER A 94 -1.11 -15.08 -3.60
C SER A 94 -1.11 -15.79 -2.25
N ASP A 95 -0.76 -15.09 -1.16
CA ASP A 95 -0.64 -15.63 0.19
C ASP A 95 -1.69 -15.01 1.11
N GLY A 96 -2.89 -15.59 1.11
CA GLY A 96 -4.03 -15.14 1.92
C GLY A 96 -3.72 -15.08 3.42
N PRO A 97 -3.09 -16.12 4.04
CA PRO A 97 -2.67 -16.07 5.43
C PRO A 97 -1.73 -14.90 5.76
N LEU A 98 -0.75 -14.61 4.91
CA LEU A 98 0.12 -13.45 5.05
C LEU A 98 -0.67 -12.15 4.98
N ALA A 99 -1.51 -11.97 3.96
CA ALA A 99 -2.31 -10.78 3.76
C ALA A 99 -3.20 -10.48 4.99
N VAL A 100 -3.91 -11.48 5.49
CA VAL A 100 -4.78 -11.36 6.68
C VAL A 100 -3.96 -11.01 7.92
N ARG A 101 -2.77 -11.60 8.10
CA ARG A 101 -1.90 -11.32 9.25
C ARG A 101 -1.41 -9.87 9.23
N LEU A 102 -0.88 -9.39 8.10
CA LEU A 102 -0.38 -8.03 7.95
C LEU A 102 -1.51 -7.00 8.16
N ALA A 103 -2.66 -7.19 7.50
CA ALA A 103 -3.82 -6.30 7.65
C ALA A 103 -4.30 -6.21 9.10
N LYS A 104 -4.41 -7.35 9.80
CA LYS A 104 -4.80 -7.39 11.22
C LYS A 104 -3.78 -6.67 12.11
N ALA A 105 -2.49 -6.80 11.84
CA ALA A 105 -1.46 -6.13 12.61
C ALA A 105 -1.50 -4.61 12.38
N ALA A 106 -1.60 -4.19 11.12
CA ALA A 106 -1.67 -2.77 10.74
C ALA A 106 -2.88 -2.07 11.37
N ARG A 107 -4.03 -2.75 11.43
CA ARG A 107 -5.26 -2.20 12.03
C ARG A 107 -5.19 -1.99 13.54
N LYS A 108 -4.22 -2.58 14.24
CA LYS A 108 -4.02 -2.34 15.69
C LYS A 108 -3.47 -0.94 15.99
N GLY A 109 -3.02 -0.23 14.96
CA GLY A 109 -2.46 1.11 15.07
C GLY A 109 -1.03 1.18 14.55
N PRO A 110 -0.46 2.39 14.52
CA PRO A 110 0.91 2.60 14.09
C PRO A 110 1.90 1.87 14.99
N ARG A 111 3.09 1.62 14.45
CA ARG A 111 4.24 1.10 15.18
C ARG A 111 4.40 1.87 16.50
N ALA A 112 4.52 1.13 17.60
CA ALA A 112 4.85 1.73 18.88
C ALA A 112 6.25 2.37 18.77
N LEU A 113 6.33 3.67 19.03
CA LEU A 113 7.62 4.35 19.12
C LEU A 113 8.38 3.78 20.33
N PRO A 114 9.67 3.45 20.20
CA PRO A 114 10.48 3.16 21.38
C PRO A 114 10.46 4.41 22.28
N ALA A 115 10.21 4.18 23.57
CA ALA A 115 10.25 5.21 24.61
C ALA A 115 11.65 5.80 24.80
#